data_AF-A0A432RDL3-F1
#
_entry.id   AF-A0A432RDL3-F1
#
_cell.length_a   1.000
_cell.length_b   1.000
_cell.length_c   1.000
_cell.angle_alpha   90.00
_cell.angle_beta   90.00
_cell.angle_gamma   90.00
#
_symmetry.space_group_name_H-M   'P 1'
#
loop_
_entity.id
_entity.type
_entity.pdbx_description
1 polymer ?
#
loop_
_entity_poly.entity_id
_entity_poly.type
_entity_poly.pdbx_seq_one_letter_code
_entity_poly.pdbx_strand_id
1 'polypeptide(L)'
;MKKEIDRYLSTDFNLIEIIQPDENKISDVIKLLLEPDGVHGQGVLFLKIFLKKLEGFTNKDIFIDFSKVEIEREKTTSLLKDKENRRIDLLIKSDSYVIGIENKPWAGEQENQLEDYFNYLKELSGSKEFLLIYLHGFGEKPKSISEKTVEKNSDKFLFTSYRKFLIPWLNDCYKECESQKVRFFLKDFKEWILKNFRDIEEGN
;
A
#
# COMPACT_ATOMS: atom_id res chain seq x y z
N MET A 1 -30.29 2.62 25.40
CA MET A 1 -29.66 3.49 24.39
C MET A 1 -28.53 2.83 23.60
N LYS A 2 -27.26 2.72 24.06
CA LYS A 2 -26.17 2.11 23.24
C LYS A 2 -26.53 0.70 22.73
N LYS A 3 -26.93 -0.20 23.64
CA LYS A 3 -27.36 -1.57 23.29
C LYS A 3 -28.53 -1.65 22.31
N GLU A 4 -29.41 -0.65 22.26
CA GLU A 4 -30.56 -0.64 21.32
C GLU A 4 -30.15 -0.10 19.95
N ILE A 5 -29.24 0.88 19.92
CA ILE A 5 -28.64 1.40 18.69
C ILE A 5 -27.73 0.34 18.04
N ASP A 6 -26.94 -0.39 18.85
CA ASP A 6 -26.01 -1.41 18.37
C ASP A 6 -26.69 -2.62 17.74
N ARG A 7 -27.97 -2.90 18.08
CA ARG A 7 -28.76 -3.91 17.38
C ARG A 7 -28.86 -3.63 15.87
N TYR A 8 -28.77 -2.36 15.47
CA TYR A 8 -28.87 -1.94 14.08
C TYR A 8 -27.53 -1.49 13.49
N LEU A 9 -26.69 -0.83 14.30
CA LEU A 9 -25.45 -0.22 13.81
C LEU A 9 -24.21 -1.07 14.05
N SER A 10 -24.25 -1.99 15.02
CA SER A 10 -23.13 -2.85 15.44
C SER A 10 -21.82 -2.06 15.60
N THR A 11 -21.84 -0.98 16.38
CA THR A 11 -20.74 0.00 16.39
C THR A 11 -19.39 -0.53 16.91
N ASP A 12 -19.40 -1.65 17.65
CA ASP A 12 -18.19 -2.32 18.13
C ASP A 12 -17.76 -3.51 17.24
N PHE A 13 -18.55 -3.88 16.21
CA PHE A 13 -18.25 -5.01 15.33
C PHE A 13 -17.36 -4.57 14.17
N ASN A 14 -16.19 -5.21 14.02
CA ASN A 14 -15.26 -4.95 12.94
C ASN A 14 -14.55 -6.25 12.55
N LEU A 15 -14.66 -6.66 11.28
CA LEU A 15 -14.09 -7.92 10.82
C LEU A 15 -12.55 -7.95 10.89
N ILE A 16 -11.89 -6.82 10.65
CA ILE A 16 -10.42 -6.75 10.66
C ILE A 16 -9.89 -6.90 12.09
N GLU A 17 -10.58 -6.34 13.08
CA GLU A 17 -10.24 -6.53 14.49
C GLU A 17 -10.29 -8.02 14.89
N ILE A 18 -11.25 -8.78 14.37
CA ILE A 18 -11.38 -10.22 14.62
C ILE A 18 -10.24 -11.00 13.98
N ILE A 19 -9.81 -10.60 12.78
CA ILE A 19 -8.70 -11.22 12.05
C ILE A 19 -7.36 -11.01 12.77
N GLN A 20 -7.22 -9.91 13.53
CA GLN A 20 -5.97 -9.50 14.19
C GLN A 20 -4.77 -9.59 13.23
N PRO A 21 -4.79 -8.84 12.12
CA PRO A 21 -3.81 -9.02 11.06
C PRO A 21 -2.40 -8.62 11.54
N ASP A 22 -1.40 -9.38 11.11
CA ASP A 22 0.00 -8.97 11.16
C ASP A 22 0.39 -8.16 9.91
N GLU A 23 1.67 -7.80 9.77
CA GLU A 23 2.16 -6.98 8.66
C GLU A 23 1.88 -7.62 7.31
N ASN A 24 2.14 -8.93 7.21
CA ASN A 24 1.91 -9.72 6.01
C ASN A 24 0.43 -9.77 5.65
N LYS A 25 -0.45 -9.96 6.63
CA LYS A 25 -1.89 -10.03 6.40
C LYS A 25 -2.45 -8.69 5.92
N ILE A 26 -1.91 -7.56 6.38
CA ILE A 26 -2.32 -6.24 5.87
C ILE A 26 -1.91 -6.10 4.41
N SER A 27 -0.68 -6.51 4.06
CA SER A 27 -0.22 -6.51 2.68
C SER A 27 -1.06 -7.45 1.79
N ASP A 28 -1.49 -8.61 2.31
CA ASP A 28 -2.44 -9.50 1.62
C ASP A 28 -3.79 -8.81 1.35
N VAL A 29 -4.30 -8.05 2.33
CA VAL A 29 -5.55 -7.29 2.18
C VAL A 29 -5.40 -6.20 1.11
N ILE A 30 -4.28 -5.47 1.10
CA ILE A 30 -4.01 -4.45 0.10
C ILE A 30 -3.91 -5.09 -1.29
N LYS A 31 -3.18 -6.22 -1.44
CA LYS A 31 -3.15 -6.97 -2.70
C LYS A 31 -4.54 -7.40 -3.14
N LEU A 32 -5.31 -7.99 -2.23
CA LEU A 32 -6.65 -8.48 -2.53
C LEU A 32 -7.50 -7.38 -3.14
N LEU A 33 -7.40 -6.14 -2.64
CA LEU A 33 -8.14 -5.00 -3.18
C LEU A 33 -7.55 -4.46 -4.49
N LEU A 34 -6.24 -4.59 -4.72
CA LEU A 34 -5.62 -4.08 -5.95
C LEU A 34 -5.77 -5.04 -7.15
N GLU A 35 -6.00 -6.32 -6.90
CA GLU A 35 -6.06 -7.36 -7.93
C GLU A 35 -7.27 -7.17 -8.87
N PRO A 36 -7.11 -6.85 -10.16
CA PRO A 36 -8.24 -6.63 -11.05
C PRO A 36 -9.20 -7.83 -11.15
N ASP A 37 -8.65 -9.03 -11.17
CA ASP A 37 -9.40 -10.29 -11.21
C ASP A 37 -9.59 -10.89 -9.80
N GLY A 38 -9.52 -10.05 -8.76
CA GLY A 38 -9.64 -10.42 -7.37
C GLY A 38 -11.05 -10.87 -6.97
N VAL A 39 -11.14 -11.61 -5.85
CA VAL A 39 -12.39 -12.16 -5.31
C VAL A 39 -13.43 -11.10 -4.88
N HIS A 40 -13.05 -9.83 -4.83
CA HIS A 40 -13.99 -8.72 -4.60
C HIS A 40 -14.87 -8.44 -5.84
N GLY A 41 -14.47 -8.88 -7.03
CA GLY A 41 -15.28 -8.79 -8.25
C GLY A 41 -15.59 -7.35 -8.68
N GLN A 42 -14.65 -6.42 -8.53
CA GLN A 42 -14.81 -5.01 -8.93
C GLN A 42 -13.95 -4.63 -10.14
N GLY A 43 -13.34 -5.61 -10.80
CA GLY A 43 -12.43 -5.37 -11.91
C GLY A 43 -11.28 -4.44 -11.50
N VAL A 44 -10.88 -3.59 -12.44
CA VAL A 44 -9.77 -2.63 -12.28
C VAL A 44 -10.09 -1.43 -11.37
N LEU A 45 -11.30 -1.34 -10.80
CA LEU A 45 -11.80 -0.13 -10.13
C LEU A 45 -10.85 0.37 -9.03
N PHE A 46 -10.48 -0.50 -8.09
CA PHE A 46 -9.68 -0.14 -6.93
C PHE A 46 -8.24 0.20 -7.30
N LEU A 47 -7.66 -0.55 -8.24
CA LEU A 47 -6.34 -0.25 -8.80
C LEU A 47 -6.34 1.10 -9.54
N LYS A 48 -7.36 1.39 -10.34
CA LYS A 48 -7.48 2.67 -11.05
C LYS A 48 -7.55 3.85 -10.06
N ILE A 49 -8.32 3.72 -8.99
CA ILE A 49 -8.38 4.74 -7.93
C ILE A 49 -7.02 4.86 -7.22
N PHE A 50 -6.34 3.74 -6.96
CA PHE A 50 -5.00 3.73 -6.35
C PHE A 50 -3.98 4.50 -7.20
N LEU A 51 -3.88 4.18 -8.49
CA LEU A 51 -2.96 4.86 -9.42
C LEU A 51 -3.27 6.35 -9.52
N LYS A 52 -4.55 6.74 -9.64
CA LYS A 52 -4.95 8.14 -9.66
C LYS A 52 -4.56 8.90 -8.39
N LYS A 53 -4.58 8.23 -7.22
CA LYS A 53 -4.06 8.83 -5.98
C LYS A 53 -2.56 9.03 -6.07
N LEU A 54 -1.81 8.03 -6.54
CA LEU A 54 -0.36 8.16 -6.72
C LEU A 54 0.01 9.32 -7.66
N GLU A 55 -0.73 9.53 -8.74
CA GLU A 55 -0.53 10.68 -9.63
C GLU A 55 -0.63 12.01 -8.88
N GLY A 56 -1.64 12.15 -8.01
CA GLY A 56 -1.81 13.34 -7.18
C GLY A 56 -0.73 13.54 -6.11
N PHE A 57 -0.09 12.48 -5.64
CA PHE A 57 1.02 12.57 -4.68
C PHE A 57 2.38 12.83 -5.34
N THR A 58 2.58 12.32 -6.55
CA THR A 58 3.85 12.38 -7.27
C THR A 58 3.90 13.51 -8.31
N ASN A 59 2.75 14.11 -8.64
CA ASN A 59 2.57 15.04 -9.77
C ASN A 59 3.08 14.46 -11.10
N LYS A 60 2.96 13.14 -11.26
CA LYS A 60 3.33 12.40 -12.46
C LYS A 60 2.15 11.58 -12.94
N ASP A 61 1.92 11.58 -14.24
CA ASP A 61 0.92 10.69 -14.82
C ASP A 61 1.44 9.25 -14.83
N ILE A 62 0.61 8.29 -14.41
CA ILE A 62 0.93 6.87 -14.36
C ILE A 62 0.04 6.14 -15.36
N PHE A 63 0.54 6.05 -16.59
CA PHE A 63 -0.17 5.35 -17.67
C PHE A 63 0.18 3.86 -17.68
N ILE A 64 -0.78 3.04 -17.29
CA ILE A 64 -0.67 1.57 -17.26
C ILE A 64 -1.81 0.97 -18.08
N ASP A 65 -1.48 -0.02 -18.92
CA ASP A 65 -2.47 -0.91 -19.54
C ASP A 65 -2.93 -1.96 -18.51
N PHE A 66 -4.16 -1.81 -18.03
CA PHE A 66 -4.73 -2.69 -17.01
C PHE A 66 -4.87 -4.15 -17.46
N SER A 67 -4.88 -4.44 -18.76
CA SER A 67 -4.98 -5.82 -19.27
C SER A 67 -3.71 -6.64 -19.04
N LYS A 68 -2.61 -5.99 -18.66
CA LYS A 68 -1.29 -6.59 -18.45
C LYS A 68 -0.70 -6.24 -17.09
N VAL A 69 -1.56 -6.00 -16.10
CA VAL A 69 -1.10 -5.77 -14.73
C VAL A 69 -0.95 -7.09 -14.01
N GLU A 70 0.20 -7.25 -13.36
CA GLU A 70 0.48 -8.38 -12.48
C GLU A 70 0.82 -7.86 -11.09
N ILE A 71 0.15 -8.40 -10.06
CA ILE A 71 0.38 -8.03 -8.67
C ILE A 71 0.95 -9.24 -7.92
N GLU A 72 2.16 -9.09 -7.40
CA GLU A 72 2.87 -10.14 -6.68
C GLU A 72 3.05 -9.76 -5.21
N ARG A 73 2.97 -10.75 -4.32
CA ARG A 73 3.50 -10.69 -2.95
C ARG A 73 4.91 -11.26 -2.95
N GLU A 74 5.74 -10.79 -2.03
CA GLU A 74 6.89 -11.56 -1.53
C GLU A 74 7.87 -12.06 -2.61
N LYS A 75 8.18 -11.22 -3.60
CA LYS A 75 9.22 -11.57 -4.56
C LYS A 75 10.57 -11.57 -3.84
N THR A 76 11.12 -12.77 -3.65
CA THR A 76 12.50 -12.92 -3.17
C THR A 76 13.39 -12.20 -4.17
N THR A 77 14.16 -11.24 -3.66
CA THR A 77 15.15 -10.49 -4.43
C THR A 77 16.31 -11.42 -4.78
N SER A 78 16.08 -12.41 -5.64
CA SER A 78 17.07 -13.42 -6.03
C SER A 78 18.30 -12.82 -6.74
N LEU A 79 18.26 -11.52 -7.07
CA LEU A 79 19.37 -10.74 -7.60
C LEU A 79 20.28 -10.17 -6.50
N LEU A 80 19.82 -10.08 -5.25
CA LEU A 80 20.65 -9.71 -4.10
C LEU A 80 21.38 -10.96 -3.59
N LYS A 81 22.45 -11.35 -4.31
CA LYS A 81 23.18 -12.61 -4.14
C LYS A 81 23.77 -12.90 -2.74
N ASP A 82 23.67 -12.00 -1.78
CA ASP A 82 24.19 -12.21 -0.41
C ASP A 82 23.20 -11.78 0.69
N LYS A 83 21.92 -11.53 0.35
CA LYS A 83 20.89 -11.05 1.30
C LYS A 83 19.68 -11.97 1.31
N GLU A 84 19.92 -13.22 1.71
CA GLU A 84 18.85 -14.19 1.95
C GLU A 84 17.77 -13.55 2.86
N ASN A 85 16.51 -13.57 2.40
CA ASN A 85 15.28 -13.10 3.08
C ASN A 85 14.81 -11.65 2.89
N ARG A 86 15.39 -10.84 1.99
CA ARG A 86 14.80 -9.52 1.65
C ARG A 86 13.72 -9.61 0.57
N ARG A 87 12.52 -9.10 0.87
CA ARG A 87 11.33 -9.17 0.02
C ARG A 87 10.58 -7.85 0.08
N ILE A 88 10.30 -7.28 -1.08
CA ILE A 88 9.33 -6.17 -1.19
C ILE A 88 7.95 -6.76 -0.92
N ASP A 89 7.16 -6.10 -0.06
CA ASP A 89 5.83 -6.58 0.31
C ASP A 89 4.90 -6.76 -0.89
N LEU A 90 4.80 -5.75 -1.74
CA LEU A 90 3.95 -5.79 -2.92
C LEU A 90 4.67 -5.24 -4.14
N LEU A 91 4.45 -5.89 -5.26
CA LEU A 91 4.98 -5.46 -6.54
C LEU A 91 3.86 -5.42 -7.57
N ILE A 92 3.62 -4.25 -8.15
CA ILE A 92 2.69 -4.06 -9.26
C ILE A 92 3.53 -3.88 -10.52
N LYS A 93 3.41 -4.81 -11.47
CA LYS A 93 4.15 -4.79 -12.73
C LYS A 93 3.19 -4.53 -13.88
N SER A 94 3.64 -3.74 -14.83
CA SER A 94 3.00 -3.56 -16.13
C SER A 94 4.05 -3.46 -17.23
N ASP A 95 3.60 -3.22 -18.46
CA ASP A 95 4.49 -3.01 -19.61
C ASP A 95 5.30 -1.71 -19.50
N SER A 96 4.78 -0.67 -18.85
CA SER A 96 5.37 0.67 -18.79
C SER A 96 5.89 1.07 -17.40
N TYR A 97 5.39 0.44 -16.34
CA TYR A 97 5.62 0.88 -14.96
C TYR A 97 5.81 -0.30 -14.00
N VAL A 98 6.68 -0.13 -13.01
CA VAL A 98 6.86 -1.04 -11.86
C VAL A 98 6.69 -0.27 -10.55
N ILE A 99 5.78 -0.71 -9.68
CA ILE A 99 5.57 -0.08 -8.37
C ILE A 99 5.90 -1.10 -7.29
N GLY A 100 6.93 -0.82 -6.49
CA GLY A 100 7.20 -1.56 -5.27
C GLY A 100 6.58 -0.84 -4.08
N ILE A 101 5.94 -1.58 -3.19
CA ILE A 101 5.39 -1.06 -1.94
C ILE A 101 6.03 -1.85 -0.81
N GLU A 102 6.69 -1.14 0.10
CA GLU A 102 7.11 -1.67 1.40
C GLU A 102 6.11 -1.17 2.45
N ASN A 103 5.46 -2.10 3.14
CA ASN A 103 4.39 -1.82 4.08
C ASN A 103 4.90 -1.99 5.51
N LYS A 104 4.93 -0.90 6.30
CA LYS A 104 5.40 -0.91 7.68
C LYS A 104 4.33 -0.40 8.64
N PRO A 105 3.39 -1.25 9.09
CA PRO A 105 2.33 -0.81 9.98
C PRO A 105 2.85 -0.36 11.35
N TRP A 106 3.80 -1.08 11.97
CA TRP A 106 4.21 -0.82 13.37
C TRP A 106 5.63 -0.30 13.58
N ALA A 107 6.67 -0.97 13.04
CA ALA A 107 8.10 -0.61 13.03
C ALA A 107 8.88 -1.89 12.66
N GLY A 108 10.16 -1.91 12.27
CA GLY A 108 11.08 -0.90 11.77
C GLY A 108 11.90 -1.55 10.64
N GLU A 109 12.77 -0.79 9.99
CA GLU A 109 13.46 -1.26 8.78
C GLU A 109 14.70 -2.09 9.12
N GLN A 110 15.02 -3.07 8.26
CA GLN A 110 16.36 -3.66 8.27
C GLN A 110 17.38 -2.64 7.72
N GLU A 111 18.64 -2.77 8.13
CA GLU A 111 19.71 -1.87 7.68
C GLU A 111 19.81 -1.87 6.14
N ASN A 112 19.85 -0.70 5.50
CA ASN A 112 19.93 -0.54 4.03
C ASN A 112 18.77 -1.18 3.24
N GLN A 113 17.63 -1.49 3.87
CA GLN A 113 16.50 -2.18 3.23
C GLN A 113 15.94 -1.42 2.02
N LEU A 114 15.64 -0.14 2.16
CA LEU A 114 15.10 0.64 1.04
C LEU A 114 16.14 0.94 -0.03
N GLU A 115 17.42 1.09 0.33
CA GLU A 115 18.50 1.21 -0.66
C GLU A 115 18.59 -0.04 -1.55
N ASP A 116 18.45 -1.24 -0.97
CA ASP A 116 18.42 -2.48 -1.74
C ASP A 116 17.19 -2.57 -2.63
N TYR A 117 16.02 -2.20 -2.13
CA TYR A 117 14.79 -2.24 -2.91
C TYR A 117 14.80 -1.24 -4.05
N PHE A 118 15.39 -0.06 -3.84
CA PHE A 118 15.61 0.90 -4.91
C PHE A 118 16.48 0.32 -6.02
N ASN A 119 17.63 -0.27 -5.66
CA ASN A 119 18.54 -0.89 -6.64
C ASN A 119 17.88 -2.07 -7.37
N TYR A 120 17.16 -2.91 -6.64
CA TYR A 120 16.41 -4.03 -7.20
C TYR A 120 15.32 -3.56 -8.17
N LEU A 121 14.52 -2.55 -7.81
CA LEU A 121 13.48 -2.02 -8.69
C LEU A 121 14.07 -1.36 -9.94
N LYS A 122 15.19 -0.66 -9.80
CA LYS A 122 15.92 -0.06 -10.92
C LYS A 122 16.43 -1.11 -11.92
N GLU A 123 16.93 -2.25 -11.43
CA GLU A 123 17.35 -3.36 -12.27
C GLU A 123 16.14 -4.06 -12.92
N LEU A 124 15.12 -4.35 -12.12
CA LEU A 124 13.90 -5.04 -12.55
C LEU A 124 13.11 -4.24 -13.58
N SER A 125 13.04 -2.91 -13.44
CA SER A 125 12.29 -2.04 -14.35
C SER A 125 12.95 -1.95 -15.71
N GLY A 126 14.27 -2.13 -15.81
CA GLY A 126 15.02 -1.94 -17.05
C GLY A 126 14.79 -0.52 -17.60
N SER A 127 14.15 -0.41 -18.76
CA SER A 127 13.77 0.88 -19.37
C SER A 127 12.41 1.42 -18.94
N LYS A 128 11.67 0.68 -18.10
CA LYS A 128 10.35 1.09 -17.59
C LYS A 128 10.51 2.12 -16.47
N GLU A 129 9.47 2.92 -16.26
CA GLU A 129 9.39 3.77 -15.08
C GLU A 129 9.16 2.92 -13.82
N PHE A 130 9.59 3.44 -12.67
CA PHE A 130 9.31 2.77 -11.40
C PHE A 130 9.11 3.75 -10.26
N LEU A 131 8.44 3.27 -9.22
CA LEU A 131 8.20 3.98 -7.96
C LEU A 131 8.37 3.02 -6.80
N LEU A 132 9.16 3.42 -5.79
CA LEU A 132 9.23 2.76 -4.50
C LEU A 132 8.40 3.54 -3.48
N ILE A 133 7.34 2.91 -2.99
CA ILE A 133 6.44 3.45 -1.99
C ILE A 133 6.84 2.87 -0.63
N TYR A 134 7.19 3.76 0.31
CA TYR A 134 7.29 3.40 1.72
C TYR A 134 6.01 3.83 2.42
N LEU A 135 5.23 2.85 2.86
CA LEU A 135 3.91 3.05 3.45
C LEU A 135 3.97 2.72 4.95
N HIS A 136 4.10 3.76 5.78
CA HIS A 136 4.24 3.59 7.23
C HIS A 136 2.90 3.80 7.96
N GLY A 137 2.56 2.94 8.92
CA GLY A 137 1.33 3.08 9.71
C GLY A 137 1.28 4.41 10.47
N PHE A 138 2.41 4.82 11.06
CA PHE A 138 2.52 6.05 11.86
C PHE A 138 3.15 7.25 11.14
N GLY A 139 3.43 7.12 9.84
CA GLY A 139 4.04 8.20 9.04
C GLY A 139 5.48 8.56 9.39
N GLU A 140 6.25 7.66 10.03
CA GLU A 140 7.68 7.85 10.22
C GLU A 140 8.40 7.89 8.87
N LYS A 141 9.46 8.72 8.79
CA LYS A 141 10.35 8.72 7.64
C LYS A 141 11.25 7.48 7.68
N PRO A 142 11.62 6.94 6.51
CA PRO A 142 12.54 5.82 6.46
C PRO A 142 13.94 6.21 6.95
N LYS A 143 14.63 5.25 7.53
CA LYS A 143 16.01 5.36 8.04
C LYS A 143 16.98 4.45 7.28
N SER A 144 16.46 3.56 6.43
CA SER A 144 17.27 2.57 5.71
C SER A 144 17.71 3.00 4.30
N ILE A 145 17.60 4.31 4.01
CA ILE A 145 18.04 4.93 2.76
C ILE A 145 18.67 6.30 3.04
N SER A 146 19.71 6.66 2.30
CA SER A 146 20.38 7.95 2.50
C SER A 146 19.57 9.11 1.91
N GLU A 147 19.57 10.27 2.59
CA GLU A 147 18.93 11.50 2.08
C GLU A 147 19.45 11.87 0.69
N LYS A 148 20.76 11.72 0.46
CA LYS A 148 21.40 11.96 -0.83
C LYS A 148 20.87 11.06 -1.95
N THR A 149 20.57 9.79 -1.67
CA THR A 149 19.95 8.87 -2.64
C THR A 149 18.54 9.36 -2.99
N VAL A 150 17.77 9.73 -1.97
CA VAL A 150 16.39 10.23 -2.14
C VAL A 150 16.37 11.53 -2.92
N GLU A 151 17.20 12.52 -2.59
CA GLU A 151 17.24 13.82 -3.27
C GLU A 151 17.56 13.67 -4.76
N LYS A 152 18.50 12.81 -5.11
CA LYS A 152 18.91 12.58 -6.50
C LYS A 152 17.90 11.82 -7.34
N ASN A 153 17.01 11.07 -6.70
CA ASN A 153 16.02 10.22 -7.36
C ASN A 153 14.63 10.47 -6.75
N SER A 154 14.33 11.73 -6.41
CA SER A 154 13.13 12.13 -5.66
C SER A 154 11.84 11.71 -6.35
N ASP A 155 11.93 11.56 -7.67
CA ASP A 155 10.89 11.17 -8.58
C ASP A 155 10.61 9.64 -8.59
N LYS A 156 11.44 8.86 -7.89
CA LYS A 156 11.36 7.39 -7.74
C LYS A 156 10.89 6.94 -6.36
N PHE A 157 10.62 7.87 -5.43
CA PHE A 157 10.18 7.55 -4.08
C PHE A 157 8.85 8.22 -3.74
N LEU A 158 8.02 7.51 -2.98
CA LEU A 158 6.89 8.10 -2.27
C LEU A 158 6.92 7.63 -0.81
N PHE A 159 7.16 8.56 0.11
CA PHE A 159 7.07 8.28 1.55
C PHE A 159 5.74 8.81 2.05
N THR A 160 4.87 7.90 2.50
CA THR A 160 3.51 8.26 2.91
C THR A 160 3.04 7.39 4.06
N SER A 161 1.86 7.70 4.57
CA SER A 161 1.26 6.99 5.70
C SER A 161 -0.08 6.37 5.36
N TYR A 162 -0.54 5.49 6.24
CA TYR A 162 -1.88 4.92 6.14
C TYR A 162 -2.95 6.03 6.13
N ARG A 163 -2.79 7.05 6.97
CA ARG A 163 -3.75 8.16 7.03
C ARG A 163 -3.70 9.07 5.81
N LYS A 164 -2.51 9.39 5.32
CA LYS A 164 -2.34 10.26 4.15
C LYS A 164 -2.77 9.58 2.86
N PHE A 165 -2.51 8.28 2.72
CA PHE A 165 -2.72 7.56 1.46
C PHE A 165 -3.86 6.53 1.49
N LEU A 166 -3.78 5.52 2.36
CA LEU A 166 -4.76 4.42 2.38
C LEU A 166 -6.17 4.92 2.73
N ILE A 167 -6.32 5.82 3.71
CA ILE A 167 -7.65 6.30 4.12
C ILE A 167 -8.37 7.05 2.98
N PRO A 168 -7.77 8.05 2.30
CA PRO A 168 -8.39 8.66 1.13
C PRO A 168 -8.66 7.66 0.00
N TRP A 169 -7.75 6.73 -0.25
CA TRP A 169 -7.96 5.67 -1.26
C TRP A 169 -9.16 4.78 -0.93
N LEU A 170 -9.26 4.28 0.31
CA LEU A 170 -10.38 3.46 0.78
C LEU A 170 -11.71 4.22 0.76
N ASN A 171 -11.70 5.52 1.08
CA ASN A 171 -12.90 6.36 1.00
C ASN A 171 -13.42 6.47 -0.44
N ASP A 172 -12.53 6.65 -1.41
CA ASP A 172 -12.95 6.74 -2.81
C ASP A 172 -13.34 5.36 -3.36
N CYS A 173 -12.64 4.29 -2.97
CA CYS A 173 -13.08 2.93 -3.26
C CYS A 173 -14.48 2.65 -2.71
N TYR A 174 -14.78 3.07 -1.49
CA TYR A 174 -16.10 2.88 -0.88
C TYR A 174 -17.22 3.58 -1.67
N LYS A 175 -16.96 4.82 -2.13
CA LYS A 175 -17.94 5.59 -2.92
C LYS A 175 -18.26 4.89 -4.24
N GLU A 176 -17.21 4.49 -4.98
CA GLU A 176 -17.36 3.93 -6.33
C GLU A 176 -17.70 2.43 -6.34
N CYS A 177 -17.44 1.69 -5.24
CA CYS A 177 -17.70 0.25 -5.16
C CYS A 177 -19.19 -0.07 -5.33
N GLU A 178 -19.55 -1.02 -6.20
CA GLU A 178 -20.93 -1.40 -6.43
C GLU A 178 -21.44 -2.41 -5.39
N SER A 179 -20.55 -3.31 -4.93
CA SER A 179 -20.90 -4.39 -4.01
C SER A 179 -21.05 -3.90 -2.57
N GLN A 180 -22.26 -4.04 -2.00
CA GLN A 180 -22.53 -3.67 -0.61
C GLN A 180 -21.66 -4.48 0.37
N LYS A 181 -21.43 -5.78 0.09
CA LYS A 181 -20.58 -6.64 0.90
C LYS A 181 -19.14 -6.12 0.95
N VAL A 182 -18.59 -5.72 -0.19
CA VAL A 182 -17.24 -5.16 -0.27
C VAL A 182 -17.18 -3.77 0.38
N ARG A 183 -18.21 -2.92 0.23
CA ARG A 183 -18.30 -1.65 0.96
C ARG A 183 -18.21 -1.82 2.47
N PHE A 184 -18.86 -2.84 3.06
CA PHE A 184 -18.73 -3.12 4.49
C PHE A 184 -17.29 -3.50 4.87
N PHE A 185 -16.63 -4.35 4.07
CA PHE A 185 -15.22 -4.69 4.30
C PHE A 185 -14.30 -3.45 4.22
N LEU A 186 -14.48 -2.59 3.20
CA LEU A 186 -13.72 -1.35 3.05
C LEU A 186 -13.92 -0.42 4.25
N LYS A 187 -15.15 -0.33 4.77
CA LYS A 187 -15.49 0.45 5.95
C LYS A 187 -14.78 -0.11 7.20
N ASP A 188 -14.86 -1.42 7.42
CA ASP A 188 -14.20 -2.07 8.55
C ASP A 188 -12.68 -1.87 8.50
N PHE A 189 -12.07 -2.04 7.33
CA PHE A 189 -10.63 -1.84 7.18
C PHE A 189 -10.22 -0.39 7.44
N LYS A 190 -10.98 0.58 6.93
CA LYS A 190 -10.75 2.00 7.22
C LYS A 190 -10.87 2.30 8.71
N GLU A 191 -11.93 1.84 9.36
CA GLU A 191 -12.17 2.10 10.79
C GLU A 191 -11.08 1.45 11.67
N TRP A 192 -10.67 0.24 11.31
CA TRP A 192 -9.56 -0.44 11.98
C TRP A 192 -8.25 0.34 11.83
N ILE A 193 -7.93 0.85 10.64
CA ILE A 193 -6.75 1.72 10.44
C ILE A 193 -6.83 2.97 11.31
N LEU A 194 -7.98 3.66 11.31
CA LEU A 194 -8.17 4.90 12.08
C LEU A 194 -8.07 4.68 13.60
N LYS A 195 -8.47 3.51 14.08
CA LYS A 195 -8.37 3.13 15.49
C LYS A 195 -6.93 2.81 15.90
N ASN A 196 -6.16 2.13 15.05
CA ASN A 196 -4.86 1.56 15.40
C ASN A 196 -3.65 2.41 15.00
N PHE A 197 -3.79 3.28 13.99
CA PHE A 197 -2.69 4.08 13.47
C PHE A 197 -2.98 5.58 13.49
N ARG A 198 -1.94 6.37 13.71
CA ARG A 198 -1.96 7.84 13.68
C ARG A 198 -0.65 8.36 13.15
N ASP A 199 -0.71 9.45 12.39
CA ASP A 199 0.52 10.14 12.03
C ASP A 199 1.11 10.73 13.31
N ILE A 200 2.41 10.54 13.51
CA ILE A 200 3.13 11.28 14.55
C ILE A 200 3.10 12.74 14.13
N GLU A 201 2.61 13.62 15.00
CA GLU A 201 2.71 15.06 14.77
C GLU A 201 4.19 15.40 14.63
N GLU A 202 4.57 16.11 13.55
CA GLU A 202 5.91 16.66 13.45
C GLU A 202 6.11 17.54 14.70
N GLY A 203 6.96 17.09 15.62
CA GLY A 203 7.23 17.82 16.85
C GLY A 203 7.69 19.23 16.48
N ASN A 204 7.01 20.23 17.04
CA ASN A 204 7.43 21.63 17.02
C ASN A 204 8.85 21.79 17.55
#